data_AF-A0A5K1GZW2-F1
#
_entry.id   AF-A0A5K1GZW2-F1
#
_cell.length_a   1.000
_cell.length_b   1.000
_cell.length_c   1.000
_cell.angle_alpha   90.00
_cell.angle_beta   90.00
_cell.angle_gamma   90.00
#
_symmetry.space_group_name_H-M   'P 1'
#
loop_
_entity.id
_entity.type
_entity.pdbx_description
1 polymer ?
#
loop_
_entity_poly.entity_id
_entity_poly.type
_entity_poly.pdbx_seq_one_letter_code
_entity_poly.pdbx_strand_id
1 'polypeptide(L)' 'ALDMIRGRNTLALMDSHLDGKFSPEEGTTVVGLASRCLQYEARERPTPKNLIAALVPLQTKPE' A
#
# COMPACT_ATOMS: atom_id res chain seq x y z
N ALA A 1 -5.70 11.92 -8.17
CA ALA A 1 -5.64 10.62 -7.46
C ALA A 1 -4.23 10.04 -7.46
N LEU A 2 -3.60 9.81 -8.63
CA LEU A 2 -2.26 9.22 -8.72
C LEU A 2 -1.18 10.01 -7.93
N ASP A 3 -1.22 11.34 -8.01
CA ASP A 3 -0.28 12.20 -7.28
C ASP A 3 -0.44 12.11 -5.76
N MET A 4 -1.66 11.84 -5.28
CA MET A 4 -1.91 11.62 -3.86
C MET A 4 -1.29 10.31 -3.38
N ILE A 5 -1.37 9.25 -4.19
CA ILE A 5 -0.73 7.95 -3.91
C ILE A 5 0.79 8.06 -3.95
N ARG A 6 1.34 8.83 -4.89
CA ARG A 6 2.79 9.14 -4.94
C ARG A 6 3.25 9.96 -3.75
N GLY A 7 2.42 10.87 -3.25
CA GLY A 7 2.64 11.60 -2.01
C GLY A 7 2.54 10.75 -0.74
N ARG A 8 2.08 9.49 -0.85
CA ARG A 8 1.96 8.51 0.24
C ARG A 8 1.21 9.04 1.47
N ASN A 9 0.22 9.89 1.25
CA ASN A 9 -0.60 10.43 2.33
C ASN A 9 -1.62 9.38 2.80
N THR A 10 -1.23 8.55 3.75
CA THR A 10 -2.07 7.46 4.28
C THR A 10 -3.41 7.95 4.83
N LEU A 11 -3.44 9.09 5.52
CA LEU A 11 -4.68 9.64 6.09
C LEU A 11 -5.73 9.99 5.02
N ALA A 12 -5.28 10.47 3.85
CA ALA A 12 -6.18 10.84 2.75
C ALA A 12 -6.53 9.68 1.81
N LEU A 13 -5.86 8.52 1.95
CA LEU A 13 -5.96 7.40 1.01
C LEU A 13 -6.65 6.17 1.60
N MET A 14 -6.72 6.06 2.93
CA MET A 14 -7.39 4.95 3.59
C MET A 14 -8.90 5.08 3.48
N ASP A 15 -9.57 3.95 3.42
CA ASP A 15 -11.03 3.90 3.46
C ASP A 15 -11.51 4.50 4.78
N SER A 16 -12.35 5.53 4.68
CA SER A 16 -12.93 6.22 5.83
C SER A 16 -13.72 5.29 6.74
N HIS A 17 -14.27 4.19 6.21
CA HIS A 17 -15.01 3.19 6.98
C HIS A 17 -14.10 2.29 7.83
N LEU A 18 -12.78 2.32 7.61
CA LEU A 18 -11.85 1.67 8.53
C LEU A 18 -11.86 2.36 9.90
N ASP A 19 -12.26 3.63 9.99
CA ASP A 19 -12.42 4.36 11.26
C ASP A 19 -11.17 4.26 12.17
N GLY A 20 -9.98 4.34 11.55
CA GLY A 20 -8.70 4.19 12.26
C GLY A 20 -8.35 2.77 12.71
N LYS A 21 -9.14 1.75 12.36
CA LYS A 21 -8.91 0.33 12.68
C LYS A 21 -7.88 -0.33 11.76
N PHE A 22 -6.73 0.30 11.62
CA PHE A 22 -5.59 -0.26 10.91
C PHE A 22 -4.32 0.25 11.58
N SER A 23 -3.24 -0.53 11.50
CA SER A 23 -1.93 -0.02 11.93
C SER A 23 -1.47 1.07 10.97
N PRO A 24 -1.13 2.29 11.44
CA PRO A 24 -0.59 3.34 10.57
C PRO A 24 0.68 2.93 9.83
N GLU A 25 1.49 2.05 10.43
CA GLU A 25 2.74 1.54 9.86
C GLU A 25 2.47 0.54 8.71
N GLU A 26 1.52 -0.36 8.91
CA GLU A 26 1.06 -1.29 7.87
C GLU A 26 0.40 -0.52 6.72
N GLY A 27 -0.45 0.46 7.05
CA GLY A 27 -1.07 1.35 6.07
C GLY A 27 -0.04 2.13 5.23
N THR A 28 1.01 2.64 5.86
CA THR A 28 2.13 3.30 5.16
C THR A 28 2.85 2.33 4.24
N THR A 29 3.04 1.08 4.67
CA THR A 29 3.69 0.05 3.87
C THR A 29 2.86 -0.31 2.64
N VAL A 30 1.55 -0.51 2.81
CA VAL A 30 0.62 -0.84 1.72
C VAL A 30 0.53 0.31 0.70
N VAL A 31 0.40 1.55 1.16
CA VAL A 31 0.40 2.73 0.26
C VAL A 31 1.72 2.87 -0.47
N GLY A 32 2.85 2.59 0.20
CA GLY A 32 4.17 2.56 -0.43
C GLY A 32 4.31 1.48 -1.50
N LEU A 33 3.70 0.31 -1.31
CA LEU A 33 3.62 -0.76 -2.31
C LEU A 33 2.75 -0.35 -3.51
N ALA A 34 1.56 0.21 -3.25
CA ALA A 34 0.67 0.71 -4.30
C ALA A 34 1.34 1.80 -5.15
N SER A 35 2.04 2.74 -4.52
CA SER A 35 2.84 3.76 -5.20
C SER A 35 3.90 3.14 -6.12
N ARG A 36 4.60 2.09 -5.68
CA ARG A 36 5.59 1.36 -6.51
C ARG A 36 4.94 0.62 -7.67
N CYS A 37 3.78 0.00 -7.49
CA CYS A 37 3.02 -0.64 -8.57
C CYS A 37 2.59 0.35 -9.66
N LEU A 38 2.37 1.61 -9.28
CA LEU A 38 1.91 2.69 -10.15
C LEU A 38 3.04 3.53 -10.75
N GLN A 39 4.29 3.06 -10.68
CA GLN A 39 5.42 3.76 -11.31
C GLN A 39 5.25 3.83 -12.82
N TYR A 40 5.66 4.96 -13.40
CA TYR A 40 5.59 5.18 -14.84
C TYR A 40 6.46 4.15 -15.58
N GLU A 41 7.72 4.05 -15.18
CA GLU A 41 8.70 3.13 -15.72
C GLU A 41 8.43 1.69 -15.26
N ALA A 42 8.22 0.78 -16.21
CA ALA A 42 7.89 -0.62 -15.91
C ALA A 42 8.98 -1.33 -15.07
N ARG A 43 10.26 -0.96 -15.27
CA ARG A 43 11.40 -1.51 -14.51
C ARG A 43 11.39 -1.16 -13.02
N GLU A 44 10.68 -0.09 -12.63
CA GLU A 44 10.58 0.35 -11.23
C GLU A 44 9.40 -0.29 -10.51
N ARG A 45 8.51 -0.97 -11.25
CA ARG A 45 7.38 -1.69 -10.68
C ARG A 45 7.85 -3.01 -10.06
N PRO A 46 7.30 -3.42 -8.91
CA PRO A 46 7.60 -4.71 -8.33
C PRO A 46 7.05 -5.84 -9.20
N THR A 47 7.75 -6.98 -9.22
CA THR A 47 7.20 -8.21 -9.78
C THR A 47 6.05 -8.71 -8.89
N PRO A 48 5.06 -9.45 -9.43
CA PRO A 48 4.01 -10.04 -8.62
C PRO A 48 4.55 -10.90 -7.47
N LYS A 49 5.64 -11.64 -7.70
CA LYS A 49 6.31 -12.44 -6.67
C LYS A 49 6.84 -11.58 -5.52
N ASN A 50 7.51 -10.47 -5.83
CA ASN A 50 8.04 -9.57 -4.81
C ASN A 50 6.91 -8.82 -4.07
N LEU A 51 5.84 -8.48 -4.79
CA LEU A 51 4.66 -7.85 -4.21
C LEU A 51 3.99 -8.80 -3.19
N ILE A 52 3.75 -10.06 -3.56
CA ILE A 52 3.19 -11.07 -2.66
C ILE A 52 4.10 -11.27 -1.44
N ALA A 53 5.41 -11.43 -1.65
CA ALA A 53 6.36 -11.60 -0.55
C ALA A 53 6.34 -10.43 0.45
N ALA A 54 6.06 -9.21 -0.01
CA ALA A 54 5.93 -8.03 0.84
C ALA A 54 4.55 -7.93 1.53
N LEU A 55 3.49 -8.46 0.93
CA LEU A 55 2.13 -8.42 1.47
C LEU A 55 1.84 -9.56 2.46
N VAL A 56 2.45 -10.74 2.28
CA VAL A 56 2.21 -11.91 3.14
C VAL A 56 2.42 -11.62 4.64
N PRO A 57 3.50 -10.93 5.07
CA PRO A 57 3.69 -10.61 6.49
C PRO A 57 2.65 -9.64 7.07
N LEU A 58 1.99 -8.84 6.22
CA LEU A 58 0.96 -7.87 6.60
C LEU A 58 -0.43 -8.49 6.65
N GLN A 59 -0.56 -9.75 6.24
CA GLN A 59 -1.82 -10.46 6.29
C GLN A 59 -2.09 -10.88 7.74
N THR A 60 -2.76 -10.00 8.48
CA THR A 60 -3.41 -10.36 9.73
C THR A 60 -4.52 -11.36 9.38
N LYS A 61 -4.56 -12.52 10.06
CA LYS A 61 -5.56 -13.55 9.79
C LYS A 61 -6.96 -12.93 9.90
N PRO A 62 -7.89 -13.25 8.99
CA PRO A 62 -9.30 -12.99 9.25
C PRO A 62 -9.71 -13.82 10.48
N GLU A 63 -10.42 -13.19 11.41
CA GLU A 63 -11.30 -13.92 12.35
C GLU A 63 -12.37 -14.70 11.57
#